data_AF-A0A3D1ZPU4-F1
#
_entry.id   AF-A0A3D1ZPU4-F1
#
_cell.length_a   1.000
_cell.length_b   1.000
_cell.length_c   1.000
_cell.angle_alpha   90.00
_cell.angle_beta   90.00
_cell.angle_gamma   90.00
#
_symmetry.space_group_name_H-M   'P 1'
#
loop_
_entity.id
_entity.type
_entity.pdbx_description
1 polymer ?
#
loop_
_entity_poly.entity_id
_entity_poly.type
_entity_poly.pdbx_seq_one_letter_code
_entity_poly.pdbx_strand_id
1 'polypeptide(L)' 'AMEEPGPMTREKLDESMGAYVKMFKEPFFLIDGPSINVSDEELYRWLNWCIFYGKPRDEYPEANKD' A
#
# COMPACT_ATOMS: atom_id res chain seq x y z
N ALA A 1 17.53 19.48 4.92
CA ALA A 1 17.83 18.10 4.51
C ALA A 1 16.52 17.35 4.58
N MET A 2 16.01 16.82 3.46
CA MET A 2 14.95 15.82 3.55
C MET A 2 15.64 14.56 4.06
N GLU A 3 15.17 13.99 5.18
CA GLU A 3 15.66 12.70 5.64
C GLU A 3 15.45 11.68 4.53
N GLU A 4 16.53 11.02 4.10
CA GLU A 4 16.42 9.84 3.27
C GLU A 4 15.46 8.87 3.97
N PRO A 5 14.38 8.40 3.31
CA PRO A 5 13.44 7.50 3.96
C PRO A 5 14.22 6.26 4.36
N GLY A 6 14.43 6.09 5.67
CA GLY A 6 15.11 4.92 6.21
C GLY A 6 14.43 3.63 5.74
N PRO A 7 15.11 2.48 5.84
CA PRO A 7 14.65 1.23 5.23
C PRO A 7 13.19 0.93 5.60
N MET A 8 12.48 0.30 4.66
CA MET A 8 11.15 -0.26 4.92
C MET A 8 11.28 -1.26 6.06
N THR A 9 10.44 -1.10 7.09
CA THR A 9 10.33 -2.01 8.23
C THR A 9 8.93 -2.59 8.27
N ARG A 10 8.80 -3.76 8.91
CA ARG A 10 7.50 -4.40 9.15
C ARG A 10 6.52 -3.45 9.85
N GLU A 11 7.00 -2.70 10.84
CA GLU A 11 6.20 -1.73 11.59
C GLU A 11 5.64 -0.61 10.68
N LYS A 12 6.47 -0.03 9.81
CA LYS A 12 6.01 1.00 8.84
C LYS A 12 4.98 0.45 7.86
N LEU A 13 5.14 -0.81 7.46
CA LEU A 13 4.18 -1.49 6.59
C LEU A 13 2.83 -1.69 7.31
N ASP A 14 2.85 -2.19 8.54
CA ASP A 14 1.65 -2.38 9.37
C ASP A 14 0.93 -1.05 9.64
N GLU A 15 1.69 0.02 9.92
CA GLU A 15 1.16 1.39 10.05
C GLU A 15 0.47 1.86 8.76
N SER A 16 1.10 1.62 7.61
CA SER A 16 0.54 1.99 6.30
C SER A 16 -0.75 1.21 6.00
N MET A 17 -0.80 -0.08 6.32
CA MET A 17 -2.02 -0.87 6.21
C MET A 17 -3.13 -0.31 7.10
N GLY A 18 -2.82 0.03 8.36
CA GLY A 18 -3.77 0.64 9.28
C GLY A 18 -4.28 2.01 8.78
N ALA A 19 -3.40 2.83 8.22
CA ALA A 19 -3.75 4.12 7.63
C ALA A 19 -4.68 3.95 6.42
N TYR A 20 -4.38 3.00 5.53
CA TYR A 20 -5.24 2.68 4.39
C TYR A 20 -6.66 2.31 4.83
N VAL A 21 -6.80 1.35 5.75
CA VAL A 21 -8.11 0.90 6.25
C VAL A 21 -8.89 2.05 6.91
N LYS A 22 -8.20 2.93 7.66
CA LYS A 22 -8.82 4.10 8.27
C LYS A 22 -9.34 5.09 7.22
N MET A 23 -8.62 5.28 6.12
CA MET A 23 -8.97 6.22 5.04
C MET A 23 -10.13 5.70 4.19
N PHE A 24 -10.03 4.47 3.68
CA PHE A 24 -10.99 3.93 2.70
C PHE A 24 -12.14 3.12 3.33
N LYS A 25 -12.06 2.81 4.62
CA LYS A 25 -13.03 1.95 5.35
C LYS A 25 -13.19 0.55 4.74
N GLU A 26 -12.16 0.10 4.02
CA GLU A 26 -12.13 -1.17 3.32
C GLU A 26 -10.77 -1.86 3.51
N PRO A 27 -10.72 -3.20 3.50
CA PRO A 27 -9.46 -3.93 3.57
C PRO A 27 -8.66 -3.74 2.28
N PHE A 28 -7.33 -3.69 2.41
CA PHE A 28 -6.45 -3.65 1.24
C PHE A 28 -6.51 -4.97 0.47
N PHE A 29 -6.36 -6.11 1.15
CA PHE A 29 -6.49 -7.43 0.53
C PHE A 29 -7.95 -7.90 0.50
N LEU A 30 -8.39 -8.41 -0.65
CA LEU A 30 -9.71 -9.02 -0.82
C LEU A 30 -9.63 -10.54 -0.72
N ILE A 31 -10.63 -11.16 -0.09
CA ILE A 31 -10.72 -12.63 0.02
C ILE A 31 -10.99 -13.26 -1.36
N ASP A 32 -11.89 -12.67 -2.15
CA ASP A 32 -12.29 -13.17 -3.48
C ASP A 32 -11.72 -12.31 -4.63
N GLY A 33 -10.69 -11.50 -4.36
CA GLY A 33 -10.09 -10.61 -5.36
C GLY A 33 -8.79 -11.15 -5.97
N PRO A 34 -8.18 -10.40 -6.90
CA PRO A 34 -6.88 -10.77 -7.45
C PRO A 34 -5.83 -10.87 -6.33
N SER A 35 -5.02 -11.91 -6.38
CA SER A 35 -3.91 -12.08 -5.45
C SER A 35 -2.84 -11.02 -5.73
N ILE A 36 -2.44 -10.30 -4.69
CA ILE A 36 -1.32 -9.36 -4.75
C ILE A 36 -0.07 -10.11 -4.33
N ASN A 37 0.79 -10.46 -5.28
CA ASN A 37 2.06 -11.16 -5.04
C ASN A 37 3.25 -10.24 -5.34
N VAL A 38 3.54 -9.33 -4.41
CA VAL A 38 4.63 -8.35 -4.51
C VAL A 38 5.47 -8.41 -3.23
N SER A 39 6.69 -7.86 -3.28
CA SER A 39 7.52 -7.74 -2.08
C SER A 39 6.90 -6.79 -1.04
N ASP A 40 7.30 -6.92 0.23
CA ASP A 40 6.89 -6.00 1.30
C ASP A 40 7.22 -4.53 0.94
N GLU A 41 8.30 -4.29 0.18
CA GLU A 41 8.70 -2.94 -0.25
C GLU A 41 7.76 -2.37 -1.31
N GLU A 42 7.38 -3.19 -2.29
CA GLU A 42 6.41 -2.81 -3.31
C GLU A 42 5.03 -2.59 -2.70
N LEU A 43 4.61 -3.46 -1.78
CA LEU A 43 3.37 -3.31 -1.03
C LEU A 43 3.37 -2.00 -0.23
N TYR A 44 4.49 -1.68 0.44
CA TYR A 44 4.65 -0.41 1.15
C TYR A 44 4.51 0.80 0.21
N ARG A 45 5.13 0.76 -0.97
CA ARG A 45 5.01 1.84 -1.98
C ARG A 45 3.58 1.99 -2.48
N TRP A 46 2.89 0.88 -2.75
CA TRP A 46 1.50 0.88 -3.19
C TRP A 46 0.57 1.48 -2.12
N LEU A 47 0.68 1.02 -0.87
CA LEU A 47 -0.09 1.57 0.24
C LEU A 47 0.14 3.08 0.41
N ASN A 48 1.40 3.52 0.39
CA ASN A 48 1.73 4.95 0.52
C ASN A 48 1.22 5.77 -0.66
N TRP A 49 1.25 5.23 -1.88
CA TRP A 49 0.66 5.90 -3.03
C TRP A 49 -0.85 6.09 -2.84
N CYS A 50 -1.57 5.05 -2.37
CA CYS A 50 -3.00 5.12 -2.12
C CYS A 50 -3.32 6.19 -1.07
N ILE A 51 -2.57 6.21 0.04
CA ILE A 51 -2.75 7.16 1.13
C ILE A 51 -2.42 8.59 0.69
N PHE A 52 -1.31 8.78 -0.03
CA PHE A 52 -0.84 10.10 -0.46
C PHE A 52 -1.77 10.73 -1.49
N TYR A 53 -2.24 9.97 -2.47
CA TYR A 53 -3.13 10.46 -3.53
C TYR A 53 -4.63 10.34 -3.19
N GLY A 54 -4.99 9.69 -2.08
CA GLY A 54 -6.38 9.43 -1.72
C GLY A 54 -7.10 8.53 -2.75
N LYS A 55 -6.36 7.59 -3.35
CA LYS A 55 -6.85 6.68 -4.39
C LYS A 55 -6.92 5.24 -3.88
N PRO A 56 -7.98 4.48 -4.20
CA PRO A 56 -8.09 3.09 -3.78
C PRO A 56 -7.06 2.21 -4.48
N ARG A 57 -6.80 1.02 -3.92
CA ARG A 57 -5.78 0.10 -4.45
C ARG A 57 -5.96 -0.20 -5.94
N ASP A 58 -7.21 -0.33 -6.42
CA ASP A 58 -7.53 -0.76 -7.77
C ASP A 58 -7.19 0.30 -8.83
N GLU A 59 -6.93 1.55 -8.40
CA GLU A 59 -6.45 2.64 -9.25
C GLU A 59 -4.90 2.75 -9.29
N TYR A 60 -4.18 1.88 -8.57
CA TYR A 60 -2.72 1.97 -8.57
C TYR A 60 -2.15 1.64 -9.95
N PRO A 61 -1.22 2.46 -10.48
CA PRO A 61 -0.74 2.31 -11.86
C PRO A 61 -0.12 0.96 -12.21
N GLU A 62 0.33 0.19 -11.21
CA GLU A 62 0.97 -1.11 -11.42
C GLU A 62 0.11 -2.30 -10.96
N ALA A 63 -1.12 -2.06 -10.50
CA ALA A 63 -2.02 -3.11 -10.01
C ALA A 63 -2.35 -4.19 -11.05
N ASN A 64 -2.18 -3.88 -12.34
CA ASN A 64 -2.52 -4.75 -13.48
C ASN A 64 -1.35 -4.92 -14.47
N LYS A 65 -0.11 -4.76 -14.03
CA LYS A 65 1.05 -5.09 -14.88
C LYS A 65 1.25 -6.61 -14.80
N ASP A 66 0.87 -7.29 -15.89
CA ASP A 66 1.12 -8.73 -16.12
C ASP A 66 2.60 -9.10 -15.98
#